data_AF-A0A255HTD6-F1
#
_entry.id   AF-A0A255HTD6-F1
#
_cell.length_a   1.000
_cell.length_b   1.000
_cell.length_c   1.000
_cell.angle_alpha   90.00
_cell.angle_beta   90.00
_cell.angle_gamma   90.00
#
_symmetry.space_group_name_H-M   'P 1'
#
loop_
_entity.id
_entity.type
_entity.pdbx_description
1 polymer ?
#
loop_
_entity_poly.entity_id
_entity_poly.type
_entity_poly.pdbx_seq_one_letter_code
_entity_poly.pdbx_strand_id
1 'polypeptide(L)'
;MHYLKQREVQLALLIVLLAGAVGLRAPVFLTAGSLGNLLTDSTLLIMLALAQMFVIITRGIDLSVASNLALSGMMAALLAVQYPQLPLIVVMLVAVAIGLLLGLVNGYLIGYLDLPPIVVTLGTMSVYRGLVFVLSGGAWVSSHHMPAGFIAFPLERLFGITHLVWIAAAAIIATWLLARYTRFGRDLYAIGNQPLAARYVGISTARRLFWTYGLSGMMAGLCGYLWVARYAVAYSEIAYGFEFTVIAACVIGGISIAGGAGTVSGAVLGALFLSVINNALPIIKVSPFWQSALTGIVILTAVLINARGNKKAGRQILPLAMLQPSSRSAA
;
A
#
# COMPACT_ATOMS: atom_id res chain seq x y z
N MET A 1 15.10 9.95 -26.67
CA MET A 1 15.20 8.49 -26.42
C MET A 1 15.63 8.09 -25.00
N HIS A 2 16.22 8.96 -24.17
CA HIS A 2 16.64 8.60 -22.79
C HIS A 2 15.47 8.56 -21.79
N TYR A 3 14.43 9.40 -21.96
CA TYR A 3 13.24 9.42 -21.10
C TYR A 3 12.39 8.14 -21.17
N LEU A 4 12.34 7.47 -22.33
CA LEU A 4 11.64 6.18 -22.50
C LEU A 4 12.29 5.00 -21.76
N LYS A 5 13.49 5.18 -21.19
CA LYS A 5 14.15 4.16 -20.37
C LYS A 5 13.77 4.25 -18.89
N GLN A 6 13.08 5.31 -18.46
CA GLN A 6 12.57 5.39 -17.10
C GLN A 6 11.35 4.47 -16.96
N ARG A 7 11.39 3.55 -15.99
CA ARG A 7 10.32 2.58 -15.74
C ARG A 7 8.95 3.24 -15.52
N GLU A 8 8.95 4.41 -14.89
CA GLU A 8 7.74 5.21 -14.63
C GLU A 8 7.07 5.67 -15.94
N VAL A 9 7.86 6.12 -16.91
CA VAL A 9 7.35 6.54 -18.23
C VAL A 9 6.80 5.34 -19.00
N GLN A 10 7.44 4.18 -18.91
CA GLN A 10 6.95 2.94 -19.53
C GLN A 10 5.62 2.49 -18.92
N LEU A 11 5.50 2.55 -17.60
CA LEU A 11 4.26 2.19 -16.90
C LEU A 11 3.14 3.19 -17.20
N ALA A 12 3.43 4.49 -17.19
CA ALA A 12 2.46 5.53 -17.59
C ALA A 12 1.99 5.35 -19.04
N LEU A 13 2.91 5.07 -19.96
CA LEU A 13 2.56 4.76 -21.36
C LEU A 13 1.66 3.52 -21.44
N LEU A 14 1.97 2.47 -20.68
CA LEU A 14 1.20 1.24 -20.67
C LEU A 14 -0.21 1.45 -20.10
N ILE A 15 -0.37 2.31 -19.09
CA ILE A 15 -1.67 2.75 -18.59
C ILE A 15 -2.47 3.46 -19.68
N VAL A 16 -1.86 4.42 -20.38
CA VAL A 16 -2.53 5.17 -21.45
C VAL A 16 -2.93 4.25 -22.60
N LEU A 17 -2.05 3.33 -23.00
CA LEU A 17 -2.34 2.34 -24.04
C LEU A 17 -3.48 1.41 -23.63
N LEU A 18 -3.48 0.92 -22.39
CA LEU A 18 -4.56 0.08 -21.87
C LEU A 18 -5.89 0.83 -21.84
N ALA A 19 -5.90 2.06 -21.32
CA ALA A 19 -7.09 2.89 -21.27
C ALA A 19 -7.64 3.19 -22.67
N GLY A 20 -6.75 3.49 -23.63
CA GLY A 20 -7.09 3.68 -25.04
C GLY A 20 -7.68 2.43 -25.67
N ALA A 21 -7.05 1.26 -25.48
CA ALA A 21 -7.53 -0.02 -26.00
C ALA A 21 -8.92 -0.39 -25.45
N VAL A 22 -9.17 -0.14 -24.16
CA VAL A 22 -10.48 -0.32 -23.54
C VAL A 22 -11.48 0.69 -24.11
N GLY A 23 -11.07 1.95 -24.28
CA GLY A 23 -11.89 3.00 -24.88
C GLY A 23 -12.35 2.71 -26.31
N LEU A 24 -11.53 2.01 -27.11
CA LEU A 24 -11.93 1.55 -28.44
C LEU A 24 -13.07 0.51 -28.40
N ARG A 25 -13.18 -0.27 -27.31
CA ARG A 25 -14.25 -1.27 -27.11
C ARG A 25 -15.45 -0.71 -26.35
N ALA A 26 -15.20 0.18 -25.41
CA ALA A 26 -16.20 0.81 -24.57
C ALA A 26 -15.90 2.31 -24.44
N PRO A 27 -16.38 3.15 -25.37
CA PRO A 27 -16.11 4.60 -25.38
C PRO A 27 -16.51 5.31 -24.09
N VAL A 28 -17.53 4.78 -23.39
CA VAL A 28 -17.98 5.24 -22.07
C VAL A 28 -16.82 5.30 -21.06
N PHE A 29 -15.85 4.38 -21.15
CA PHE A 29 -14.68 4.33 -20.27
C PHE A 29 -13.85 5.61 -20.29
N LEU A 30 -13.75 6.27 -21.44
CA LEU A 30 -12.95 7.49 -21.62
C LEU A 30 -13.74 8.77 -21.32
N THR A 31 -14.99 8.67 -20.90
CA THR A 31 -15.77 9.86 -20.50
C THR A 31 -15.19 10.49 -19.23
N ALA A 32 -15.32 11.81 -19.11
CA ALA A 32 -14.83 12.54 -17.93
C ALA A 32 -15.44 12.01 -16.62
N GLY A 33 -16.70 11.55 -16.65
CA GLY A 33 -17.35 10.92 -15.50
C GLY A 33 -16.71 9.59 -15.10
N SER A 34 -16.50 8.69 -16.06
CA SER A 34 -15.83 7.40 -15.81
C SER A 34 -14.38 7.58 -15.36
N LEU A 35 -13.63 8.52 -15.94
CA LEU A 35 -12.28 8.84 -15.50
C LEU A 35 -12.26 9.43 -14.07
N GLY A 36 -13.21 10.30 -13.73
CA GLY A 36 -13.36 10.83 -12.37
C GLY A 36 -13.68 9.75 -11.33
N ASN A 37 -14.52 8.78 -11.70
CA ASN A 37 -14.80 7.60 -10.87
C ASN A 37 -13.54 6.73 -10.74
N LEU A 38 -12.86 6.43 -11.83
CA LEU A 38 -11.60 5.66 -11.80
C LEU A 38 -10.55 6.29 -10.88
N LEU A 39 -10.39 7.61 -10.94
CA LEU A 39 -9.50 8.33 -10.03
C LEU A 39 -9.94 8.13 -8.58
N THR A 40 -11.22 8.33 -8.29
CA THR A 40 -11.80 8.10 -6.94
C THR A 40 -11.59 6.66 -6.47
N ASP A 41 -11.79 5.66 -7.32
CA ASP A 41 -11.57 4.22 -7.08
C ASP A 41 -10.10 3.90 -6.76
N SER A 42 -9.18 4.57 -7.41
CA SER A 42 -7.74 4.34 -7.22
C SER A 42 -7.19 4.87 -5.90
N THR A 43 -7.85 5.85 -5.26
CA THR A 43 -7.33 6.56 -4.08
C THR A 43 -6.95 5.66 -2.92
N LEU A 44 -7.81 4.72 -2.53
CA LEU A 44 -7.57 3.81 -1.41
C LEU A 44 -6.38 2.89 -1.68
N LEU A 45 -6.29 2.36 -2.92
CA LEU A 45 -5.15 1.53 -3.33
C LEU A 45 -3.85 2.34 -3.34
N ILE A 46 -3.87 3.57 -3.85
CA ILE A 46 -2.71 4.48 -3.85
C ILE A 46 -2.23 4.72 -2.42
N MET A 47 -3.12 5.12 -1.51
CA MET A 47 -2.76 5.42 -0.13
C MET A 47 -2.12 4.22 0.57
N LEU A 48 -2.72 3.03 0.46
CA LEU A 48 -2.13 1.83 1.04
C LEU A 48 -0.84 1.39 0.34
N ALA A 49 -0.72 1.55 -0.98
CA ALA A 49 0.51 1.25 -1.71
C ALA A 49 1.66 2.17 -1.26
N LEU A 50 1.40 3.44 -0.97
CA LEU A 50 2.40 4.36 -0.42
C LEU A 50 2.87 3.95 0.98
N ALA A 51 1.95 3.49 1.82
CA ALA A 51 2.28 2.91 3.12
C ALA A 51 3.14 1.64 2.97
N GLN A 52 2.70 0.71 2.12
CA GLN A 52 3.39 -0.55 1.88
C GLN A 52 4.74 -0.36 1.19
N MET A 53 4.90 0.70 0.38
CA MET A 53 6.18 1.07 -0.22
C MET A 53 7.27 1.22 0.85
N PHE A 54 7.01 1.96 1.94
CA PHE A 54 8.00 2.14 3.00
C PHE A 54 8.36 0.82 3.68
N VAL A 55 7.37 -0.05 3.88
CA VAL A 55 7.58 -1.39 4.45
C VAL A 55 8.42 -2.28 3.52
N ILE A 56 8.12 -2.29 2.22
CA ILE A 56 8.86 -3.08 1.24
C ILE A 56 10.29 -2.59 1.08
N ILE A 57 10.51 -1.26 1.09
CA ILE A 57 11.85 -0.68 1.01
C ILE A 57 12.74 -1.19 2.14
N THR A 58 12.21 -1.46 3.33
CA THR A 58 12.98 -2.02 4.45
C THR A 58 13.10 -3.55 4.46
N ARG A 59 12.72 -4.23 3.36
CA ARG A 59 12.63 -5.71 3.23
C ARG A 59 11.50 -6.35 4.04
N GLY A 60 10.52 -5.57 4.47
CA GLY A 60 9.30 -6.05 5.10
C GLY A 60 8.19 -6.31 4.10
N ILE A 61 7.14 -7.00 4.54
CA ILE A 61 5.84 -7.03 3.87
C ILE A 61 4.79 -6.95 4.99
N ASP A 62 3.93 -5.94 4.96
CA ASP A 62 2.82 -5.82 5.90
C ASP A 62 1.57 -6.45 5.29
N LEU A 63 1.26 -7.67 5.69
CA LEU A 63 0.05 -8.38 5.28
C LEU A 63 -1.17 -7.99 6.12
N SER A 64 -0.95 -7.36 7.28
CA SER A 64 -2.02 -6.92 8.18
C SER A 64 -2.66 -5.59 7.76
N VAL A 65 -2.13 -4.91 6.73
CA VAL A 65 -2.60 -3.57 6.30
C VAL A 65 -4.11 -3.55 6.01
N ALA A 66 -4.64 -4.59 5.36
CA ALA A 66 -6.05 -4.66 5.02
C ALA A 66 -6.95 -5.09 6.20
N SER A 67 -6.46 -5.93 7.10
CA SER A 67 -7.20 -6.28 8.32
C SER A 67 -7.20 -5.13 9.34
N ASN A 68 -6.13 -4.34 9.38
CA ASN A 68 -6.06 -3.10 10.13
C ASN A 68 -7.07 -2.07 9.58
N LEU A 69 -7.13 -1.90 8.26
CA LEU A 69 -8.17 -1.11 7.59
C LEU A 69 -9.57 -1.58 8.00
N ALA A 70 -9.83 -2.89 7.94
CA ALA A 70 -11.13 -3.46 8.29
C ALA A 70 -11.50 -3.21 9.75
N LEU A 71 -10.55 -3.41 10.68
CA LEU A 71 -10.78 -3.22 12.11
C LEU A 71 -10.98 -1.74 12.45
N SER A 72 -10.11 -0.86 11.96
CA SER A 72 -10.22 0.59 12.17
C SER A 72 -11.50 1.15 11.55
N GLY A 73 -11.90 0.67 10.36
CA GLY A 73 -13.15 1.06 9.71
C GLY A 73 -14.39 0.57 10.46
N MET A 74 -14.40 -0.68 10.92
CA MET A 74 -15.50 -1.22 11.74
C MET A 74 -15.65 -0.42 13.05
N MET A 75 -14.53 -0.13 13.73
CA MET A 75 -14.54 0.67 14.95
C MET A 75 -15.06 2.10 14.71
N ALA A 76 -14.65 2.72 13.60
CA ALA A 76 -15.16 4.03 13.19
C ALA A 76 -16.67 4.01 12.93
N ALA A 77 -17.16 2.95 12.27
CA ALA A 77 -18.58 2.75 12.00
C ALA A 77 -19.38 2.59 13.30
N LEU A 78 -18.95 1.69 14.19
CA LEU A 78 -19.60 1.45 15.48
C LEU A 78 -19.62 2.71 16.35
N LEU A 79 -18.52 3.47 16.36
CA LEU A 79 -18.45 4.74 17.08
C LEU A 79 -19.44 5.77 16.53
N ALA A 80 -19.52 5.90 15.20
CA ALA A 80 -20.45 6.83 14.55
C ALA A 80 -21.92 6.43 14.75
N VAL A 81 -22.22 5.14 14.84
CA VAL A 81 -23.56 4.61 15.13
C VAL A 81 -23.93 4.86 16.59
N GLN A 82 -23.01 4.58 17.52
CA GLN A 82 -23.26 4.69 18.95
C GLN A 82 -23.33 6.16 19.42
N TYR A 83 -22.56 7.04 18.80
CA TYR A 83 -22.54 8.47 19.12
C TYR A 83 -22.72 9.32 17.85
N PRO A 84 -23.95 9.41 17.29
CA PRO A 84 -24.21 10.11 16.03
C PRO A 84 -23.88 11.61 16.05
N GLN A 85 -23.83 12.20 17.24
CA GLN A 85 -23.53 13.62 17.46
C GLN A 85 -22.03 13.92 17.49
N LEU A 86 -21.16 12.90 17.48
CA LEU A 86 -19.72 13.14 17.49
C LEU A 86 -19.30 13.84 16.18
N PRO A 87 -18.45 14.88 16.26
CA PRO A 87 -17.89 15.50 15.08
C PRO A 87 -17.14 14.47 14.23
N LEU A 88 -17.34 14.51 12.92
CA LEU A 88 -16.72 13.57 11.97
C LEU A 88 -15.19 13.51 12.11
N ILE A 89 -14.56 14.66 12.38
CA ILE A 89 -13.12 14.75 12.61
C ILE A 89 -12.67 13.85 13.76
N VAL A 90 -13.46 13.72 14.83
CA VAL A 90 -13.14 12.87 15.98
C VAL A 90 -13.19 11.40 15.58
N VAL A 91 -14.22 10.98 14.84
CA VAL A 91 -14.34 9.61 14.34
C VAL A 91 -13.16 9.24 13.44
N MET A 92 -12.78 10.14 12.53
CA MET A 92 -11.62 9.94 11.65
C MET A 92 -10.31 9.86 12.46
N LEU A 93 -10.11 10.73 13.46
CA LEU A 93 -8.92 10.70 14.32
C LEU A 93 -8.84 9.41 15.14
N VAL A 94 -9.97 8.89 15.63
CA VAL A 94 -10.01 7.60 16.33
C VAL A 94 -9.64 6.45 15.37
N ALA A 95 -10.17 6.45 14.13
CA ALA A 95 -9.80 5.44 13.14
C ALA A 95 -8.30 5.46 12.83
N VAL A 96 -7.73 6.65 12.65
CA VAL A 96 -6.28 6.85 12.43
C VAL A 96 -5.46 6.40 13.65
N ALA A 97 -5.92 6.72 14.87
CA ALA A 97 -5.24 6.35 16.10
C ALA A 97 -5.23 4.84 16.32
N ILE A 98 -6.36 4.15 16.11
CA ILE A 98 -6.44 2.68 16.15
C ILE A 98 -5.47 2.10 15.14
N GLY A 99 -5.53 2.58 13.89
CA GLY A 99 -4.66 2.07 12.84
C GLY A 99 -3.18 2.24 13.17
N LEU A 100 -2.78 3.41 13.66
CA LEU A 100 -1.43 3.70 14.14
C LEU A 100 -1.03 2.72 15.24
N LEU A 101 -1.83 2.55 16.28
CA LEU A 101 -1.53 1.65 17.41
C LEU A 101 -1.29 0.21 16.95
N LEU A 102 -2.17 -0.32 16.08
CA LEU A 102 -2.01 -1.65 15.51
C LEU A 102 -0.72 -1.76 14.68
N GLY A 103 -0.41 -0.74 13.88
CA GLY A 103 0.85 -0.65 13.15
C GLY A 103 2.08 -0.60 14.06
N LEU A 104 2.00 0.11 15.19
CA LEU A 104 3.08 0.18 16.18
C LEU A 104 3.31 -1.16 16.88
N VAL A 105 2.26 -1.97 17.10
CA VAL A 105 2.41 -3.35 17.61
C VAL A 105 3.29 -4.17 16.65
N ASN A 106 2.96 -4.18 15.35
CA ASN A 106 3.80 -4.85 14.35
C ASN A 106 5.22 -4.28 14.34
N GLY A 107 5.34 -2.95 14.36
CA GLY A 107 6.62 -2.26 14.35
C GLY A 107 7.49 -2.58 15.57
N TYR A 108 6.87 -2.82 16.73
CA TYR A 108 7.56 -3.21 17.95
C TYR A 108 8.07 -4.65 17.86
N LEU A 109 7.20 -5.58 17.48
CA LEU A 109 7.54 -7.00 17.30
C LEU A 109 8.64 -7.20 16.26
N ILE A 110 8.58 -6.46 15.15
CA ILE A 110 9.54 -6.58 14.05
C ILE A 110 10.83 -5.81 14.38
N GLY A 111 10.71 -4.59 14.87
CA GLY A 111 11.86 -3.70 15.08
C GLY A 111 12.66 -4.04 16.33
N TYR A 112 12.00 -4.26 17.46
CA TYR A 112 12.66 -4.45 18.76
C TYR A 112 12.85 -5.91 19.14
N LEU A 113 11.94 -6.80 18.76
CA LEU A 113 12.07 -8.24 19.00
C LEU A 113 12.71 -9.00 17.83
N ASP A 114 13.08 -8.30 16.76
CA ASP A 114 13.76 -8.84 15.57
C ASP A 114 13.02 -10.03 14.93
N LEU A 115 11.67 -10.02 15.01
CA LEU A 115 10.83 -11.07 14.45
C LEU A 115 10.65 -10.89 12.94
N PRO A 116 10.59 -11.98 12.15
CA PRO A 116 10.38 -11.89 10.70
C PRO A 116 9.07 -11.16 10.34
N PRO A 117 9.11 -10.10 9.50
CA PRO A 117 7.94 -9.29 9.15
C PRO A 117 6.71 -10.05 8.66
N ILE A 118 6.91 -11.03 7.78
CA ILE A 118 5.81 -11.81 7.17
C ILE A 118 5.10 -12.61 8.26
N VAL A 119 5.83 -13.22 9.19
CA VAL A 119 5.26 -14.05 10.26
C VAL A 119 4.44 -13.19 11.22
N VAL A 120 4.99 -12.04 11.63
CA VAL A 120 4.27 -11.10 12.52
C VAL A 120 3.00 -10.61 11.85
N THR A 121 3.08 -10.15 10.61
CA THR A 121 1.95 -9.49 9.94
C THR A 121 0.89 -10.48 9.46
N LEU A 122 1.25 -11.74 9.16
CA LEU A 122 0.27 -12.82 8.99
C LEU A 122 -0.45 -13.15 10.30
N GLY A 123 0.29 -13.21 11.42
CA GLY A 123 -0.29 -13.46 12.74
C GLY A 123 -1.27 -12.36 13.15
N THR A 124 -0.84 -11.10 13.07
CA THR A 124 -1.69 -9.95 13.39
C THR A 124 -2.81 -9.74 12.38
N MET A 125 -2.63 -10.14 11.11
CA MET A 125 -3.73 -10.18 10.15
C MET A 125 -4.90 -11.02 10.68
N SER A 126 -4.63 -12.25 11.11
CA SER A 126 -5.64 -13.16 11.68
C SER A 126 -6.25 -12.62 12.96
N VAL A 127 -5.44 -12.06 13.87
CA VAL A 127 -5.93 -11.46 15.12
C VAL A 127 -6.87 -10.29 14.84
N TYR A 128 -6.48 -9.36 13.96
CA TYR A 128 -7.30 -8.19 13.65
C TYR A 128 -8.60 -8.59 12.96
N ARG A 129 -8.56 -9.59 12.05
CA ARG A 129 -9.76 -10.16 11.43
C ARG A 129 -10.71 -10.78 12.47
N GLY A 130 -10.17 -11.55 13.41
CA GLY A 130 -10.94 -12.09 14.53
C GLY A 130 -11.58 -10.99 15.38
N LEU A 131 -10.84 -9.92 15.67
CA LEU A 131 -11.36 -8.77 16.41
C LEU A 131 -12.49 -8.05 15.67
N VAL A 132 -12.42 -7.91 14.33
CA VAL A 132 -13.55 -7.35 13.55
C VAL A 132 -14.82 -8.15 13.78
N PHE A 133 -14.72 -9.49 13.75
CA PHE A 133 -15.87 -10.36 13.98
C PHE A 133 -16.40 -10.24 15.42
N VAL A 134 -15.52 -10.28 16.43
CA VAL A 134 -15.90 -10.20 17.85
C VAL A 134 -16.57 -8.86 18.16
N LEU A 135 -16.03 -7.75 17.66
CA LEU A 135 -16.57 -6.41 17.91
C LEU A 135 -17.89 -6.15 17.20
N SER A 136 -18.08 -6.72 16.02
CA SER A 136 -19.34 -6.62 15.28
C SER A 136 -20.40 -7.63 15.74
N GLY A 137 -20.02 -8.65 16.52
CA GLY A 137 -20.87 -9.81 16.79
C GLY A 137 -21.24 -10.58 15.51
N GLY A 138 -20.45 -10.44 14.44
CA GLY A 138 -20.75 -10.94 13.10
C GLY A 138 -21.82 -10.15 12.33
N ALA A 139 -22.40 -9.10 12.93
CA ALA A 139 -23.42 -8.28 12.29
C ALA A 139 -22.81 -7.26 11.31
N TRP A 140 -23.64 -6.81 10.37
CA TRP A 140 -23.25 -5.78 9.41
C TRP A 140 -23.74 -4.42 9.90
N VAL A 141 -22.87 -3.41 9.82
CA VAL A 141 -23.25 -2.01 9.99
C VAL A 141 -23.59 -1.46 8.61
N SER A 142 -24.88 -1.36 8.30
CA SER A 142 -25.38 -0.83 7.03
C SER A 142 -25.57 0.69 7.05
N SER A 143 -25.70 1.28 5.87
CA SER A 143 -25.88 2.73 5.63
C SER A 143 -26.95 3.41 6.49
N HIS A 144 -28.08 2.74 6.74
CA HIS A 144 -29.18 3.29 7.55
C HIS A 144 -28.81 3.56 9.02
N HIS A 145 -27.76 2.93 9.52
CA HIS A 145 -27.27 3.15 10.88
C HIS A 145 -26.21 4.26 10.97
N MET A 146 -25.64 4.68 9.84
CA MET A 146 -24.54 5.64 9.83
C MET A 146 -25.06 7.08 9.62
N PRO A 147 -24.48 8.09 10.30
CA PRO A 147 -24.82 9.48 10.05
C PRO A 147 -24.59 9.89 8.58
N ALA A 148 -25.45 10.74 8.02
CA ALA A 148 -25.34 11.17 6.63
C ALA A 148 -23.99 11.83 6.30
N GLY A 149 -23.46 12.66 7.21
CA GLY A 149 -22.15 13.30 7.05
C GLY A 149 -20.98 12.30 7.05
N PHE A 150 -21.12 11.15 7.72
CA PHE A 150 -20.12 10.09 7.70
C PHE A 150 -20.03 9.47 6.29
N ILE A 151 -21.18 9.15 5.68
CA ILE A 151 -21.24 8.54 4.35
C ILE A 151 -20.89 9.54 3.23
N ALA A 152 -21.37 10.77 3.34
CA ALA A 152 -21.24 11.75 2.26
C ALA A 152 -19.79 12.23 2.08
N PHE A 153 -19.05 12.38 3.18
CA PHE A 153 -17.75 13.06 3.19
C PHE A 153 -16.73 12.55 2.16
N PRO A 154 -16.49 11.23 1.95
CA PRO A 154 -15.50 10.79 0.96
C PRO A 154 -15.87 11.14 -0.49
N LEU A 155 -17.17 11.23 -0.79
CA LEU A 155 -17.72 11.44 -2.14
C LEU A 155 -18.11 12.90 -2.42
N GLU A 156 -18.20 13.73 -1.38
CA GLU A 156 -18.34 15.18 -1.51
C GLU A 156 -17.25 15.75 -2.41
N ARG A 157 -17.64 16.74 -3.22
CA ARG A 157 -16.78 17.31 -4.26
C ARG A 157 -16.36 18.72 -3.92
N LEU A 158 -15.06 18.96 -3.98
CA LEU A 158 -14.43 20.26 -3.91
C LEU A 158 -13.74 20.54 -5.26
N PHE A 159 -14.11 21.65 -5.91
CA PHE A 159 -13.66 22.00 -7.28
C PHE A 159 -13.91 20.89 -8.32
N GLY A 160 -15.02 20.14 -8.19
CA GLY A 160 -15.38 19.05 -9.10
C GLY A 160 -14.67 17.72 -8.85
N ILE A 161 -13.77 17.66 -7.85
CA ILE A 161 -12.98 16.49 -7.48
C ILE A 161 -13.42 15.99 -6.08
N THR A 162 -13.51 14.67 -5.89
CA THR A 162 -13.94 14.09 -4.61
C THR A 162 -12.93 14.31 -3.49
N HIS A 163 -13.40 14.41 -2.24
CA HIS A 163 -12.52 14.51 -1.07
C HIS A 163 -11.52 13.35 -0.99
N LEU A 164 -11.91 12.14 -1.41
CA LEU A 164 -10.99 11.00 -1.54
C LEU A 164 -9.74 11.32 -2.35
N VAL A 165 -9.89 11.99 -3.49
CA VAL A 165 -8.77 12.33 -4.38
C VAL A 165 -7.89 13.39 -3.73
N TRP A 166 -8.48 14.38 -3.04
CA TRP A 166 -7.72 15.38 -2.29
C TRP A 166 -6.91 14.77 -1.14
N ILE A 167 -7.50 13.85 -0.39
CA ILE A 167 -6.80 13.13 0.69
C ILE A 167 -5.68 12.26 0.13
N ALA A 168 -5.91 11.55 -0.98
CA ALA A 168 -4.87 10.79 -1.66
C ALA A 168 -3.74 11.68 -2.19
N ALA A 169 -4.07 12.85 -2.75
CA ALA A 169 -3.06 13.83 -3.19
C ALA A 169 -2.22 14.34 -2.00
N ALA A 170 -2.86 14.64 -0.87
CA ALA A 170 -2.16 15.01 0.36
C ALA A 170 -1.25 13.88 0.86
N ALA A 171 -1.71 12.62 0.81
CA ALA A 171 -0.91 11.46 1.16
C ALA A 171 0.29 11.27 0.21
N ILE A 172 0.12 11.46 -1.10
CA ILE A 172 1.22 11.43 -2.08
C ILE A 172 2.26 12.50 -1.73
N ILE A 173 1.83 13.74 -1.48
CA ILE A 173 2.74 14.84 -1.14
C ILE A 173 3.47 14.55 0.18
N ALA A 174 2.75 14.13 1.22
CA ALA A 174 3.33 13.82 2.52
C ALA A 174 4.37 12.70 2.42
N THR A 175 4.05 11.61 1.71
CA THR A 175 4.98 10.49 1.51
C THR A 175 6.15 10.83 0.61
N TRP A 176 5.97 11.67 -0.42
CA TRP A 176 7.05 12.22 -1.23
C TRP A 176 8.01 13.08 -0.40
N LEU A 177 7.48 13.97 0.44
CA LEU A 177 8.27 14.80 1.34
C LEU A 177 9.06 13.95 2.34
N LEU A 178 8.40 12.97 2.96
CA LEU A 178 9.01 12.01 3.88
C LEU A 178 10.13 11.22 3.20
N ALA A 179 9.89 10.66 2.01
CA ALA A 179 10.84 9.84 1.29
C ALA A 179 12.06 10.65 0.80
N ARG A 180 11.85 11.84 0.24
CA ARG A 180 12.89 12.61 -0.44
C ARG A 180 13.68 13.51 0.50
N TYR A 181 13.03 14.19 1.43
CA TYR A 181 13.64 15.30 2.18
C TYR A 181 13.99 14.94 3.63
N THR A 182 13.36 13.93 4.23
CA THR A 182 13.62 13.60 5.64
C THR A 182 14.74 12.58 5.85
N ARG A 183 15.35 12.61 7.05
CA ARG A 183 16.30 11.57 7.48
C ARG A 183 15.62 10.21 7.59
N PHE A 184 14.34 10.18 8.02
CA PHE A 184 13.56 8.95 8.13
C PHE A 184 13.54 8.20 6.79
N GLY A 185 13.16 8.86 5.70
CA GLY A 185 13.14 8.26 4.36
C GLY A 185 14.50 7.71 3.93
N ARG A 186 15.56 8.52 4.02
CA ARG A 186 16.93 8.09 3.65
C ARG A 186 17.41 6.88 4.45
N ASP A 187 17.10 6.84 5.75
CA ASP A 187 17.45 5.72 6.61
C ASP A 187 16.72 4.44 6.20
N LEU A 188 15.46 4.51 5.76
CA LEU A 188 14.73 3.34 5.25
C LEU A 188 15.39 2.74 4.00
N TYR A 189 15.79 3.60 3.06
CA TYR A 189 16.52 3.14 1.86
C TYR A 189 17.88 2.54 2.23
N ALA A 190 18.60 3.11 3.19
CA ALA A 190 19.87 2.58 3.66
C ALA A 190 19.72 1.20 4.34
N ILE A 191 18.72 1.06 5.23
CA ILE A 191 18.35 -0.21 5.86
C ILE A 191 18.02 -1.26 4.79
N GLY A 192 17.20 -0.88 3.79
CA GLY A 192 16.82 -1.76 2.70
C GLY A 192 17.96 -2.24 1.81
N ASN A 193 18.92 -1.38 1.54
CA ASN A 193 20.04 -1.70 0.67
C ASN A 193 21.03 -2.66 1.38
N GLN A 194 21.47 -2.30 2.59
CA GLN A 194 22.36 -3.13 3.38
C GLN A 194 22.12 -2.96 4.89
N PRO A 195 21.28 -3.83 5.52
CA PRO A 195 20.89 -3.70 6.92
C PRO A 195 22.08 -3.68 7.89
N LEU A 196 23.10 -4.52 7.65
CA LEU A 196 24.30 -4.58 8.48
C LEU A 196 25.10 -3.26 8.42
N ALA A 197 25.32 -2.72 7.22
CA ALA A 197 26.04 -1.46 7.04
C ALA A 197 25.28 -0.28 7.66
N ALA A 198 23.94 -0.25 7.53
CA ALA A 198 23.09 0.76 8.15
C ALA A 198 23.27 0.78 9.69
N ARG A 199 23.37 -0.40 10.33
CA ARG A 199 23.65 -0.51 11.77
C ARG A 199 25.05 0.00 12.13
N TYR A 200 26.08 -0.31 11.34
CA TYR A 200 27.45 0.15 11.59
C TYR A 200 27.61 1.68 11.50
N VAL A 201 26.82 2.36 10.66
CA VAL A 201 26.82 3.83 10.57
C VAL A 201 25.85 4.50 11.55
N GLY A 202 25.31 3.76 12.52
CA GLY A 202 24.51 4.30 13.63
C GLY A 202 23.01 4.48 13.35
N ILE A 203 22.46 3.91 12.27
CA ILE A 203 21.01 3.97 12.01
C ILE A 203 20.29 3.01 12.98
N SER A 204 19.42 3.58 13.82
CA SER A 204 18.57 2.82 14.76
C SER A 204 17.47 2.05 14.01
N THR A 205 17.83 0.87 13.48
CA THR A 205 16.95 0.04 12.64
C THR A 205 15.62 -0.27 13.34
N ALA A 206 15.67 -0.69 14.61
CA ALA A 206 14.48 -0.98 15.42
C ALA A 206 13.49 0.19 15.45
N ARG A 207 13.98 1.39 15.75
CA ARG A 207 13.17 2.62 15.81
C ARG A 207 12.61 3.00 14.43
N ARG A 208 13.38 2.80 13.37
CA ARG A 208 12.93 3.08 11.99
C ARG A 208 11.82 2.13 11.57
N LEU A 209 11.95 0.83 11.88
CA LEU A 209 10.91 -0.17 11.61
C LEU A 209 9.65 0.11 12.44
N PHE A 210 9.79 0.44 13.73
CA PHE A 210 8.67 0.80 14.59
C PHE A 210 7.75 1.86 13.98
N TRP A 211 8.33 2.99 13.56
CA TRP A 211 7.58 4.06 12.90
C TRP A 211 7.15 3.72 11.48
N THR A 212 7.87 2.86 10.76
CA THR A 212 7.47 2.42 9.40
C THR A 212 6.15 1.66 9.43
N TYR A 213 6.02 0.66 10.31
CA TYR A 213 4.76 -0.07 10.47
C TYR A 213 3.69 0.80 11.15
N GLY A 214 4.06 1.71 12.04
CA GLY A 214 3.16 2.71 12.59
C GLY A 214 2.51 3.59 11.51
N LEU A 215 3.31 4.14 10.58
CA LEU A 215 2.81 4.92 9.45
C LEU A 215 1.98 4.09 8.48
N SER A 216 2.35 2.81 8.26
CA SER A 216 1.52 1.85 7.50
C SER A 216 0.14 1.71 8.13
N GLY A 217 0.11 1.46 9.44
CA GLY A 217 -1.13 1.31 10.19
C GLY A 217 -1.95 2.60 10.27
N MET A 218 -1.31 3.76 10.42
CA MET A 218 -1.96 5.07 10.41
C MET A 218 -2.71 5.31 9.09
N MET A 219 -2.07 4.99 7.96
CA MET A 219 -2.69 5.08 6.64
C MET A 219 -3.82 4.05 6.47
N ALA A 220 -3.63 2.83 6.96
CA ALA A 220 -4.68 1.81 6.98
C ALA A 220 -5.90 2.26 7.79
N GLY A 221 -5.70 2.91 8.94
CA GLY A 221 -6.77 3.47 9.77
C GLY A 221 -7.57 4.55 9.07
N LEU A 222 -6.88 5.50 8.40
CA LEU A 222 -7.53 6.52 7.57
C LEU A 222 -8.33 5.87 6.43
N CYS A 223 -7.72 4.94 5.70
CA CYS A 223 -8.38 4.17 4.65
C CYS A 223 -9.55 3.35 5.19
N GLY A 224 -9.53 2.91 6.45
CA GLY A 224 -10.61 2.14 7.09
C GLY A 224 -11.89 2.94 7.17
N TYR A 225 -11.81 4.15 7.73
CA TYR A 225 -12.92 5.09 7.72
C TYR A 225 -13.39 5.39 6.29
N LEU A 226 -12.46 5.79 5.41
CA LEU A 226 -12.79 6.19 4.04
C LEU A 226 -13.43 5.06 3.22
N TRP A 227 -12.99 3.81 3.42
CA TRP A 227 -13.57 2.63 2.79
C TRP A 227 -15.01 2.42 3.25
N VAL A 228 -15.24 2.35 4.56
CA VAL A 228 -16.58 2.09 5.11
C VAL A 228 -17.55 3.19 4.72
N ALA A 229 -17.14 4.45 4.85
CA ALA A 229 -17.97 5.60 4.49
C ALA A 229 -18.35 5.58 3.00
N ARG A 230 -17.38 5.29 2.13
CA ARG A 230 -17.58 5.23 0.67
C ARG A 230 -18.55 4.12 0.25
N TYR A 231 -18.40 2.91 0.80
CA TYR A 231 -19.26 1.78 0.44
C TYR A 231 -20.53 1.71 1.30
N ALA A 232 -20.65 2.59 2.30
CA ALA A 232 -21.77 2.70 3.24
C ALA A 232 -22.11 1.37 3.93
N VAL A 233 -21.11 0.52 4.17
CA VAL A 233 -21.28 -0.78 4.81
C VAL A 233 -20.00 -1.20 5.53
N ALA A 234 -20.15 -1.76 6.74
CA ALA A 234 -19.09 -2.46 7.43
C ALA A 234 -19.49 -3.90 7.82
N TYR A 235 -18.65 -4.86 7.48
CA TYR A 235 -18.80 -6.28 7.78
C TYR A 235 -17.41 -6.95 7.97
N SER A 236 -17.38 -8.19 8.45
CA SER A 236 -16.14 -8.86 8.89
C SER A 236 -15.08 -9.08 7.79
N GLU A 237 -15.52 -9.16 6.53
CA GLU A 237 -14.67 -9.48 5.38
C GLU A 237 -14.30 -8.23 4.53
N ILE A 238 -14.49 -7.01 5.05
CA ILE A 238 -14.07 -5.79 4.35
C ILE A 238 -12.62 -5.88 3.88
N ALA A 239 -12.37 -5.52 2.63
CA ALA A 239 -11.02 -5.46 2.05
C ALA A 239 -10.24 -6.78 2.17
N TYR A 240 -10.91 -7.93 2.27
CA TYR A 240 -10.24 -9.23 2.29
C TYR A 240 -9.42 -9.45 1.01
N GLY A 241 -8.15 -9.85 1.14
CA GLY A 241 -7.25 -10.04 0.01
C GLY A 241 -6.71 -8.74 -0.61
N PHE A 242 -7.16 -7.57 -0.15
CA PHE A 242 -6.71 -6.28 -0.67
C PHE A 242 -5.22 -6.04 -0.37
N GLU A 243 -4.68 -6.63 0.70
CA GLU A 243 -3.26 -6.62 1.05
C GLU A 243 -2.38 -7.15 -0.11
N PHE A 244 -2.81 -8.18 -0.83
CA PHE A 244 -2.07 -8.71 -1.97
C PHE A 244 -2.12 -7.76 -3.17
N THR A 245 -3.25 -7.08 -3.36
CA THR A 245 -3.41 -6.06 -4.42
C THR A 245 -2.52 -4.84 -4.13
N VAL A 246 -2.40 -4.44 -2.87
CA VAL A 246 -1.51 -3.37 -2.42
C VAL A 246 -0.04 -3.73 -2.66
N ILE A 247 0.39 -4.95 -2.29
CA ILE A 247 1.75 -5.43 -2.56
C ILE A 247 2.02 -5.45 -4.07
N ALA A 248 1.08 -5.99 -4.84
CA ALA A 248 1.14 -6.04 -6.28
C ALA A 248 1.31 -4.66 -6.93
N ALA A 249 0.52 -3.66 -6.48
CA ALA A 249 0.65 -2.29 -6.94
C ALA A 249 2.09 -1.78 -6.76
N CYS A 250 2.69 -2.02 -5.58
CA CYS A 250 4.07 -1.63 -5.31
C CYS A 250 5.08 -2.32 -6.24
N VAL A 251 4.92 -3.63 -6.44
CA VAL A 251 5.85 -4.42 -7.27
C VAL A 251 5.74 -4.06 -8.76
N ILE A 252 4.52 -3.86 -9.27
CA ILE A 252 4.27 -3.36 -10.63
C ILE A 252 4.86 -1.96 -10.78
N GLY A 253 4.73 -1.12 -9.76
CA GLY A 253 5.36 0.19 -9.64
C GLY A 253 6.90 0.16 -9.60
N GLY A 254 7.51 -1.02 -9.59
CA GLY A 254 8.95 -1.20 -9.64
C GLY A 254 9.66 -1.11 -8.29
N ILE A 255 8.92 -1.19 -7.17
CA ILE A 255 9.50 -1.25 -5.83
C ILE A 255 10.11 -2.64 -5.63
N SER A 256 11.36 -2.68 -5.16
CA SER A 256 12.11 -3.92 -4.98
C SER A 256 11.72 -4.62 -3.69
N ILE A 257 11.25 -5.88 -3.78
CA ILE A 257 10.98 -6.73 -2.61
C ILE A 257 12.28 -7.03 -1.83
N ALA A 258 13.43 -6.99 -2.51
CA ALA A 258 14.74 -7.11 -1.85
C ALA A 258 15.14 -5.85 -1.05
N GLY A 259 14.30 -4.81 -1.03
CA GLY A 259 14.52 -3.56 -0.34
C GLY A 259 15.43 -2.58 -1.06
N GLY A 260 15.57 -1.38 -0.49
CA GLY A 260 16.55 -0.36 -0.88
C GLY A 260 16.28 0.39 -2.19
N ALA A 261 15.24 0.01 -2.95
CA ALA A 261 14.90 0.66 -4.21
C ALA A 261 13.38 0.76 -4.42
N GLY A 262 12.92 1.93 -4.85
CA GLY A 262 11.51 2.23 -5.12
C GLY A 262 11.24 3.73 -5.13
N THR A 263 10.18 4.17 -5.81
CA THR A 263 9.78 5.58 -5.91
C THR A 263 8.30 5.76 -5.59
N VAL A 264 7.95 6.94 -5.08
CA VAL A 264 6.57 7.32 -4.76
C VAL A 264 5.71 7.36 -6.03
N SER A 265 6.24 7.93 -7.11
CA SER A 265 5.61 7.90 -8.44
C SER A 265 5.40 6.48 -8.95
N GLY A 266 6.36 5.58 -8.73
CA GLY A 266 6.22 4.15 -9.02
C GLY A 266 5.04 3.52 -8.31
N ALA A 267 4.91 3.72 -6.99
CA ALA A 267 3.77 3.21 -6.21
C ALA A 267 2.41 3.74 -6.72
N VAL A 268 2.33 5.04 -7.01
CA VAL A 268 1.12 5.68 -7.54
C VAL A 268 0.75 5.11 -8.90
N LEU A 269 1.71 5.02 -9.83
CA LEU A 269 1.46 4.48 -11.17
C LEU A 269 1.11 3.00 -11.14
N GLY A 270 1.73 2.21 -10.25
CA GLY A 270 1.39 0.80 -10.06
C GLY A 270 -0.03 0.60 -9.53
N ALA A 271 -0.45 1.42 -8.57
CA ALA A 271 -1.82 1.44 -8.08
C ALA A 271 -2.82 1.87 -9.16
N LEU A 272 -2.53 2.96 -9.89
CA LEU A 272 -3.36 3.42 -11.00
C LEU A 272 -3.51 2.35 -12.09
N PHE A 273 -2.43 1.65 -12.42
CA PHE A 273 -2.47 0.58 -13.41
C PHE A 273 -3.42 -0.56 -13.00
N LEU A 274 -3.34 -1.02 -11.76
CA LEU A 274 -4.28 -2.02 -11.24
C LEU A 274 -5.71 -1.49 -11.17
N SER A 275 -5.90 -0.23 -10.78
CA SER A 275 -7.22 0.41 -10.76
C SER A 275 -7.86 0.51 -12.15
N VAL A 276 -7.06 0.80 -13.18
CA VAL A 276 -7.51 0.81 -14.58
C VAL A 276 -7.98 -0.59 -14.98
N ILE A 277 -7.24 -1.65 -14.64
CA ILE A 277 -7.66 -3.03 -14.92
C ILE A 277 -8.97 -3.34 -14.21
N ASN A 278 -9.04 -3.08 -12.90
CA ASN A 278 -10.20 -3.41 -12.07
C ASN A 278 -11.46 -2.61 -12.47
N ASN A 279 -11.31 -1.41 -13.04
CA ASN A 279 -12.43 -0.63 -13.58
C ASN A 279 -12.78 -0.98 -15.03
N ALA A 280 -11.78 -1.31 -15.85
CA ALA A 280 -11.98 -1.61 -17.27
C ALA A 280 -12.69 -2.95 -17.49
N LEU A 281 -12.26 -4.01 -16.79
CA LEU A 281 -12.77 -5.37 -17.01
C LEU A 281 -14.29 -5.50 -16.77
N PRO A 282 -14.89 -4.91 -15.71
CA PRO A 282 -16.34 -4.90 -15.55
C PRO A 282 -17.08 -4.20 -16.70
N ILE A 283 -16.54 -3.10 -17.23
CA ILE A 283 -17.18 -2.31 -18.30
C ILE A 283 -17.25 -3.09 -19.60
N ILE A 284 -16.25 -3.93 -19.89
CA ILE A 284 -16.29 -4.87 -21.03
C ILE A 284 -17.00 -6.19 -20.70
N LYS A 285 -17.76 -6.24 -19.59
CA LYS A 285 -18.58 -7.38 -19.15
C LYS A 285 -17.80 -8.66 -18.83
N VAL A 286 -16.53 -8.55 -18.41
CA VAL A 286 -15.78 -9.70 -17.90
C VAL A 286 -16.25 -10.03 -16.49
N SER A 287 -16.53 -11.31 -16.21
CA SER A 287 -17.03 -11.73 -14.90
C SER A 287 -16.00 -11.46 -13.78
N PRO A 288 -16.44 -11.16 -12.54
CA PRO A 288 -15.54 -10.92 -11.41
C PRO A 288 -14.56 -12.08 -11.13
N PHE A 289 -14.97 -13.33 -11.41
CA PHE A 289 -14.10 -14.50 -11.28
C PHE A 289 -12.88 -14.43 -12.20
N TRP A 290 -13.08 -14.05 -13.47
CA TRP A 290 -11.99 -13.87 -14.42
C TRP A 290 -11.14 -12.65 -14.11
N GLN A 291 -11.72 -11.60 -13.51
CA GLN A 291 -10.97 -10.42 -13.08
C GLN A 291 -9.90 -10.78 -12.05
N SER A 292 -10.26 -11.57 -11.03
CA SER A 292 -9.30 -12.02 -10.01
C SER A 292 -8.15 -12.83 -10.61
N ALA A 293 -8.46 -13.78 -11.50
CA ALA A 293 -7.46 -14.57 -12.21
C ALA A 293 -6.54 -13.71 -13.10
N LEU A 294 -7.10 -12.79 -13.88
CA LEU A 294 -6.34 -11.88 -14.74
C LEU A 294 -5.44 -10.95 -13.94
N THR A 295 -5.94 -10.37 -12.86
CA THR A 295 -5.14 -9.55 -11.94
C THR A 295 -3.97 -10.37 -11.39
N GLY A 296 -4.19 -11.62 -10.96
CA GLY A 296 -3.13 -12.53 -10.54
C GLY A 296 -2.07 -12.78 -11.62
N ILE A 297 -2.48 -13.03 -12.87
CA ILE A 297 -1.58 -13.24 -14.01
C ILE A 297 -0.74 -11.98 -14.30
N VAL A 298 -1.36 -10.81 -14.28
CA VAL A 298 -0.69 -9.52 -14.46
C VAL A 298 0.38 -9.31 -13.39
N ILE A 299 0.06 -9.63 -12.13
CA ILE A 299 1.00 -9.54 -11.00
C ILE A 299 2.19 -10.48 -11.20
N LEU A 300 1.93 -11.76 -11.51
CA LEU A 300 2.98 -12.75 -11.77
C LEU A 300 3.91 -12.30 -12.91
N THR A 301 3.33 -11.76 -13.98
CA THR A 301 4.09 -11.25 -15.13
C THR A 301 4.98 -10.08 -14.73
N ALA A 302 4.45 -9.13 -13.97
CA ALA A 302 5.23 -7.99 -13.48
C ALA A 302 6.38 -8.41 -12.56
N VAL A 303 6.13 -9.35 -11.64
CA VAL A 303 7.15 -9.92 -10.74
C VAL A 303 8.26 -10.60 -11.54
N LEU A 304 7.91 -11.42 -12.54
CA LEU A 304 8.88 -12.13 -13.39
C LEU A 304 9.79 -11.18 -14.16
N ILE A 305 9.22 -10.09 -14.71
CA ILE A 305 9.97 -9.05 -15.41
C ILE A 305 10.91 -8.33 -14.43
N ASN A 306 10.41 -7.96 -13.24
CA ASN A 306 11.20 -7.25 -12.23
C ASN A 306 12.36 -8.12 -11.70
N ALA A 307 12.12 -9.40 -11.45
CA ALA A 307 13.12 -10.35 -10.96
C ALA A 307 14.28 -10.55 -11.96
N ARG A 308 14.01 -10.51 -13.27
CA ARG A 308 15.05 -10.61 -14.31
C ARG A 308 15.88 -9.32 -14.43
N GLY A 309 15.26 -8.15 -14.20
CA GLY A 309 15.95 -6.86 -14.24
C GLY A 309 17.02 -6.66 -13.16
N ASN A 310 16.84 -7.24 -11.97
CA ASN A 310 17.75 -7.09 -10.83
C ASN A 310 18.95 -8.06 -10.85
N LYS A 311 19.03 -9.02 -11.77
CA LYS A 311 20.15 -9.99 -11.83
C LYS A 311 21.49 -9.40 -12.33
N LYS A 312 21.55 -8.11 -12.69
CA LYS A 312 22.78 -7.45 -13.16
C LYS A 312 23.27 -6.39 -12.17
N ALA A 313 24.09 -6.80 -11.19
CA ALA A 313 25.26 -6.05 -10.67
C ALA A 313 25.81 -6.68 -9.37
N GLY A 314 26.19 -7.95 -9.41
CA GLY A 314 27.20 -8.47 -8.49
C GLY A 314 28.56 -8.44 -9.17
N ARG A 315 29.09 -7.25 -9.53
CA ARG A 315 30.50 -7.17 -9.92
C ARG A 315 31.31 -7.40 -8.66
N GLN A 316 31.84 -8.61 -8.50
CA GLN A 316 32.82 -8.92 -7.46
C GLN A 316 34.03 -7.99 -7.67
N ILE A 317 34.19 -7.00 -6.79
CA ILE A 317 35.26 -5.99 -6.87
C ILE A 317 36.58 -6.55 -6.31
N LEU A 318 36.52 -7.62 -5.51
CA LEU A 318 37.69 -8.24 -4.89
C LEU A 318 37.87 -9.68 -5.39
N PRO A 319 38.94 -9.99 -6.12
CA PRO A 319 39.39 -11.37 -6.33
C PRO A 319 39.80 -11.95 -4.97
N LEU A 320 39.07 -12.96 -4.50
CA LEU A 320 39.40 -13.74 -3.29
C LEU A 320 40.82 -14.37 -3.33
N ALA A 321 41.47 -14.37 -4.50
CA ALA A 321 42.86 -14.76 -4.69
C ALA A 321 43.87 -13.95 -3.84
N MET A 322 43.53 -12.72 -3.43
CA MET A 322 44.43 -11.89 -2.61
C MET A 322 44.33 -12.17 -1.10
N LEU A 323 43.39 -13.01 -0.66
CA LEU A 323 43.17 -13.31 0.77
C LEU A 323 43.67 -14.71 1.17
N GLN A 324 44.29 -15.47 0.27
CA GLN A 324 44.95 -16.72 0.64
C GLN A 324 46.31 -16.38 1.28
N PRO A 325 46.56 -16.73 2.55
CA PRO A 325 47.89 -16.66 3.10
C PRO A 325 48.77 -17.62 2.30
N SER A 326 49.86 -17.11 1.72
CA SER A 326 50.84 -17.93 1.00
C SER A 326 51.42 -18.97 1.95
N SER A 327 50.98 -20.23 1.82
CA SER A 327 51.47 -21.38 2.60
C SER A 327 52.84 -21.87 2.13
N ARG A 328 53.77 -20.97 1.79
CA ARG A 328 55.12 -21.32 1.37
C ARG A 328 56.16 -20.38 1.99
N SER A 329 56.58 -20.71 3.22
CA SER A 329 57.94 -20.47 3.71
C SER A 329 58.13 -21.20 5.05
N ALA A 330 58.23 -22.52 4.99
CA ALA A 330 58.87 -23.33 6.03
C ALA A 330 59.53 -24.52 5.33
N ALA A 331 60.70 -24.25 4.76
CA ALA A 331 61.71 -25.23 4.40
C ALA A 331 63.03 -24.69 4.96
#